data_AF-I1HHM1-F1
#
_entry.id   AF-I1HHM1-F1
#
_cell.length_a   1.000
_cell.length_b   1.000
_cell.length_c   1.000
_cell.angle_alpha   90.00
_cell.angle_beta   90.00
_cell.angle_gamma   90.00
#
_symmetry.space_group_name_H-M   'P 1'
#
loop_
_entity.id
_entity.type
_entity.pdbx_description
1 polymer ?
#
loop_
_entity_poly.entity_id
_entity_poly.type
_entity_poly.pdbx_seq_one_letter_code
_entity_poly.pdbx_strand_id
1 'polypeptide(L)'
;MAKGKFKGKPTGQRTFSSEEELAAGTSAERPNTFKKKQVEKEVYERREESIEEDDEDVEKTKHKGTAGLIEIDNPNLVKPKNIKAKDVDVDRTSDLSRREREELEKQRSRAHYMRLQEEGKTEQARKDLDRLTLIKQQREEAAKKREEEKAAKEARKAEARK
;
A
#
# COMPACT_ATOMS: atom_id res chain seq x y z
N MET A 1 16.20 -45.82 -30.22
CA MET A 1 16.59 -44.76 -29.27
C MET A 1 15.38 -44.39 -28.42
N ALA A 2 15.28 -44.94 -27.20
CA ALA A 2 14.12 -44.73 -26.34
C ALA A 2 14.17 -43.32 -25.71
N LYS A 3 13.24 -42.44 -26.09
CA LYS A 3 13.11 -41.10 -25.49
C LYS A 3 12.46 -41.26 -24.11
N GLY A 4 13.25 -41.13 -23.05
CA GLY A 4 12.78 -41.13 -21.67
C GLY A 4 11.80 -39.98 -21.42
N LYS A 5 10.62 -40.30 -20.88
CA LYS A 5 9.61 -39.32 -20.48
C LYS A 5 10.05 -38.66 -19.16
N PHE A 6 10.77 -37.55 -19.22
CA PHE A 6 11.05 -36.73 -18.05
C PHE A 6 9.76 -35.99 -17.63
N LYS A 7 9.07 -36.51 -16.61
CA LYS A 7 8.00 -35.77 -15.93
C LYS A 7 8.65 -34.73 -15.03
N GLY A 8 8.77 -33.49 -15.49
CA GLY A 8 9.19 -32.38 -14.64
C GLY A 8 8.20 -32.27 -13.47
N LYS A 9 8.69 -32.36 -12.23
CA LYS A 9 7.86 -32.06 -11.06
C LYS A 9 7.40 -30.60 -11.18
N PRO A 10 6.15 -30.26 -10.82
CA PRO A 10 5.73 -28.87 -10.81
C PRO A 10 6.63 -28.12 -9.83
N THR A 11 7.50 -27.26 -10.35
CA THR A 11 8.27 -26.32 -9.53
C THR A 11 7.24 -25.46 -8.81
N GLY A 12 7.19 -25.57 -7.48
CA GLY A 12 6.22 -24.89 -6.64
C GLY A 12 6.10 -23.44 -7.07
N GLN A 13 4.89 -23.03 -7.47
CA GLN A 13 4.65 -21.64 -7.80
C GLN A 13 4.95 -20.80 -6.57
N ARG A 14 5.76 -19.76 -6.74
CA ARG A 14 6.05 -18.80 -5.67
C ARG A 14 4.79 -17.96 -5.49
N THR A 15 4.02 -18.25 -4.44
CA THR A 15 2.92 -17.38 -4.01
C THR A 15 3.53 -16.15 -3.37
N PHE A 16 3.37 -15.00 -4.00
CA PHE A 16 3.67 -13.72 -3.36
C PHE A 16 2.47 -13.33 -2.51
N SER A 17 2.69 -12.92 -1.27
CA SER A 17 1.63 -12.43 -0.39
C SER A 17 0.87 -11.30 -1.10
N SER A 18 -0.45 -11.42 -1.14
CA SER A 18 -1.31 -10.38 -1.70
C SER A 18 -1.32 -9.13 -0.79
N GLU A 19 -1.62 -7.97 -1.35
CA GLU A 19 -1.67 -6.69 -0.61
C GLU A 19 -2.73 -6.75 0.53
N GLU A 20 -3.79 -7.53 0.31
CA GLU A 20 -4.81 -7.87 1.31
C GLU A 20 -4.27 -8.77 2.43
N GLU A 21 -3.43 -9.77 2.12
CA GLU A 21 -2.73 -10.61 3.12
C GLU A 21 -1.71 -9.84 3.96
N LEU A 22 -0.97 -8.92 3.34
CA LEU A 22 -0.02 -8.07 4.04
C LEU A 22 -0.73 -7.12 5.01
N ALA A 23 -1.88 -6.58 4.60
CA ALA A 23 -2.74 -5.74 5.43
C ALA A 23 -3.44 -6.54 6.55
N ALA A 24 -3.87 -7.78 6.27
CA ALA A 24 -4.48 -8.67 7.25
C ALA A 24 -3.52 -9.10 8.36
N GLY A 25 -2.21 -8.92 8.13
CA GLY A 25 -1.17 -9.19 9.10
C GLY A 25 -1.02 -10.69 9.36
N THR A 26 0.21 -11.18 9.28
CA THR A 26 0.55 -12.58 9.62
C THR A 26 0.22 -12.99 11.07
N SER A 27 -0.47 -12.15 11.84
CA SER A 27 -1.01 -12.42 13.17
C SER A 27 -2.25 -13.30 13.15
N ALA A 28 -3.03 -13.33 12.08
CA ALA A 28 -4.27 -14.11 12.03
C ALA A 28 -4.03 -15.64 12.07
N GLU A 29 -2.88 -16.09 11.58
CA GLU A 29 -2.51 -17.52 11.50
C GLU A 29 -1.52 -17.97 12.59
N ARG A 30 -1.10 -17.06 13.48
CA ARG A 30 -0.21 -17.41 14.59
C ARG A 30 -1.04 -17.97 15.75
N PRO A 31 -0.74 -19.19 16.24
CA PRO A 31 -1.47 -19.74 17.38
C PRO A 31 -1.30 -18.83 18.60
N ASN A 32 -2.40 -18.57 19.31
CA ASN A 32 -2.49 -17.74 20.53
C ASN A 32 -1.55 -18.18 21.68
N THR A 33 -0.79 -19.26 21.51
CA THR A 33 0.22 -19.73 22.45
C THR A 33 1.55 -18.97 22.35
N PHE A 34 1.81 -18.24 21.26
CA PHE A 34 3.02 -17.41 21.12
C PHE A 34 2.81 -16.02 21.73
N LYS A 35 2.85 -15.93 23.06
CA LYS A 35 2.77 -14.68 23.81
C LYS A 35 3.97 -13.77 23.52
N LYS A 36 3.82 -12.79 22.61
CA LYS A 36 4.77 -11.70 22.35
C LYS A 36 4.72 -10.54 23.37
N LYS A 37 3.96 -10.68 24.46
CA LYS A 37 3.60 -9.54 25.32
C LYS A 37 4.65 -9.15 26.36
N GLN A 38 5.70 -9.95 26.55
CA GLN A 38 6.74 -9.68 27.55
C GLN A 38 8.03 -9.10 26.92
N VAL A 39 8.43 -9.60 25.75
CA VAL A 39 9.67 -9.15 25.08
C VAL A 39 9.55 -7.72 24.53
N GLU A 40 8.41 -7.33 23.95
CA GLU A 40 8.25 -5.95 23.46
C GLU A 40 8.19 -4.93 24.60
N LYS A 41 7.66 -5.31 25.76
CA LYS A 41 7.57 -4.41 26.92
C LYS A 41 8.93 -4.22 27.61
N GLU A 42 9.69 -5.30 27.78
CA GLU A 42 11.07 -5.23 28.28
C GLU A 42 12.01 -4.48 27.33
N VAL A 43 11.81 -4.59 26.00
CA VAL A 43 12.59 -3.83 25.02
C VAL A 43 12.21 -2.34 25.01
N TYR A 44 10.96 -2.00 25.32
CA TYR A 44 10.53 -0.60 25.47
C TYR A 44 11.06 0.02 26.77
N GLU A 45 10.94 -0.68 27.91
CA GLU A 45 11.45 -0.21 29.20
C GLU A 45 12.99 -0.08 29.18
N ARG A 46 13.71 -1.05 28.58
CA ARG A 46 15.16 -0.96 28.38
C ARG A 46 15.58 0.19 27.46
N ARG A 47 14.72 0.58 26.52
CA ARG A 47 14.98 1.69 25.60
C ARG A 47 14.68 3.05 26.25
N GLU A 48 13.69 3.12 27.13
CA GLU A 48 13.41 4.32 27.94
C GLU A 48 14.48 4.54 29.02
N GLU A 49 14.94 3.50 29.73
CA GLU A 49 16.08 3.63 30.66
C GLU A 49 17.38 4.07 29.94
N SER A 50 17.56 3.70 28.68
CA SER A 50 18.70 4.14 27.87
C SER A 50 18.57 5.57 27.32
N ILE A 51 17.41 6.23 27.48
CA ILE A 51 17.15 7.58 26.94
C ILE A 51 17.10 8.66 28.03
N GLU A 52 16.94 8.27 29.30
CA GLU A 52 16.92 9.20 30.45
C GLU A 52 18.31 9.40 31.11
N GLU A 53 19.35 8.69 30.66
CA GLU A 53 20.72 8.78 31.21
C GLU A 53 21.74 9.24 30.15
N ASP A 54 21.45 10.32 29.40
CA ASP A 54 22.44 10.96 28.51
C ASP A 54 22.18 12.47 28.32
N ASP A 55 21.84 13.17 29.41
CA ASP A 55 21.60 14.62 29.44
C ASP A 55 22.58 15.36 30.38
N GLU A 56 23.80 14.85 30.54
CA GLU A 56 24.90 15.60 31.16
C GLU A 56 26.21 15.42 30.37
N ASP A 57 26.74 16.55 29.92
CA ASP A 57 28.06 16.74 29.33
C ASP A 57 28.35 15.97 28.03
N VAL A 58 28.17 16.67 26.89
CA VAL A 58 28.95 16.39 25.67
C VAL A 58 30.41 16.74 25.99
N GLU A 59 31.04 15.83 26.73
CA GLU A 59 32.46 15.76 26.90
C GLU A 59 33.07 15.83 25.50
N LYS A 60 34.07 16.69 25.36
CA LYS A 60 35.17 16.51 24.41
C LYS A 60 35.41 15.01 24.34
N THR A 61 34.99 14.34 23.27
CA THR A 61 35.17 12.90 23.12
C THR A 61 36.63 12.64 23.39
N LYS A 62 36.96 12.08 24.56
CA LYS A 62 38.34 11.96 25.04
C LYS A 62 39.01 10.99 24.09
N HIS A 63 39.60 11.52 23.02
CA HIS A 63 40.32 10.73 22.04
C HIS A 63 41.45 10.05 22.80
N LYS A 64 41.48 8.72 22.78
CA LYS A 64 42.50 7.96 23.51
C LYS A 64 43.87 8.28 22.90
N GLY A 65 44.84 8.65 23.73
CA GLY A 65 46.21 8.91 23.31
C GLY A 65 46.39 10.23 22.53
N THR A 66 47.28 10.24 21.53
CA THR A 66 47.66 11.44 20.76
C THR A 66 46.65 11.85 19.69
N ALA A 67 45.57 11.09 19.51
CA ALA A 67 44.57 11.31 18.47
C ALA A 67 43.81 12.66 18.62
N GLY A 68 43.74 13.23 19.82
CA GLY A 68 43.16 14.56 20.05
C GLY A 68 44.13 15.72 19.80
N LEU A 69 45.41 15.44 19.57
CA LEU A 69 46.45 16.44 19.29
C LEU A 69 46.67 16.64 17.78
N ILE A 70 46.14 15.74 16.95
CA ILE A 70 46.24 15.82 15.48
C ILE A 70 45.06 16.63 14.97
N GLU A 71 45.35 17.77 14.36
CA GLU A 71 44.35 18.62 13.70
C GLU A 71 43.82 17.91 12.45
N ILE A 72 42.53 17.59 12.43
CA ILE A 72 41.88 16.94 11.28
C ILE A 72 41.50 18.04 10.27
N ASP A 73 42.40 18.34 9.34
CA ASP A 73 42.18 19.24 8.20
C ASP A 73 41.43 18.53 7.05
N ASN A 74 40.29 17.92 7.36
CA ASN A 74 39.43 17.37 6.32
C ASN A 74 38.44 18.45 5.87
N PRO A 75 38.60 19.05 4.66
CA PRO A 75 37.71 20.10 4.17
C PRO A 75 36.25 19.63 3.97
N ASN A 76 36.02 18.31 3.88
CA ASN A 76 34.70 17.71 3.81
C ASN A 76 34.15 17.27 5.18
N LEU A 77 34.84 17.56 6.28
CA LEU A 77 34.35 17.27 7.62
C LEU A 77 33.22 18.24 7.97
N VAL A 78 32.00 17.85 7.62
CA VAL A 78 30.80 18.60 7.96
C VAL A 78 30.61 18.51 9.47
N LYS A 79 30.92 19.60 10.19
CA LYS A 79 30.61 19.72 11.62
C LYS A 79 29.09 19.72 11.79
N PRO A 80 28.51 18.89 12.66
CA PRO A 80 27.08 18.93 12.92
C PRO A 80 26.72 20.32 13.46
N LYS A 81 25.81 21.02 12.78
CA LYS A 81 25.25 22.29 13.23
C LYS A 81 23.93 21.98 13.92
N ASN A 82 23.88 22.18 15.24
CA ASN A 82 22.64 22.09 15.99
C ASN A 82 21.81 23.35 15.69
N ILE A 83 20.87 23.25 14.76
CA ILE A 83 19.94 24.35 14.45
C ILE A 83 18.81 24.31 15.48
N LYS A 84 18.50 25.46 16.07
CA LYS A 84 17.38 25.59 17.01
C LYS A 84 16.07 25.56 16.23
N ALA A 85 15.04 24.91 16.79
CA ALA A 85 13.74 24.75 16.15
C ALA A 85 13.07 26.08 15.70
N LYS A 86 13.46 27.22 16.31
CA LYS A 86 12.96 28.56 15.96
C LYS A 86 13.52 29.11 14.65
N ASP A 87 14.66 28.61 14.19
CA ASP A 87 15.35 29.09 12.98
C ASP A 87 15.11 28.16 11.77
N VAL A 88 14.23 27.16 11.93
CA VAL A 88 13.82 26.26 10.84
C VAL A 88 12.72 26.93 10.03
N ASP A 89 13.07 27.36 8.83
CA ASP A 89 12.16 27.96 7.85
C ASP A 89 11.26 26.87 7.25
N VAL A 90 10.02 26.78 7.74
CA VAL A 90 9.04 25.72 7.39
C VAL A 90 8.46 25.93 5.98
N ASP A 91 8.55 27.16 5.45
CA ASP A 91 8.05 27.53 4.12
C ASP A 91 9.08 27.28 3.01
N ARG A 92 10.33 26.95 3.36
CA ARG A 92 11.27 26.40 2.38
C ARG A 92 10.81 25.01 2.01
N THR A 93 10.20 24.91 0.83
CA THR A 93 10.03 23.63 0.14
C THR A 93 11.39 22.95 0.09
N SER A 94 11.58 21.89 0.86
CA SER A 94 12.77 21.06 0.72
C SER A 94 12.85 20.70 -0.76
N ASP A 95 13.97 21.03 -1.39
CA ASP A 95 14.21 20.62 -2.77
C ASP A 95 14.26 19.10 -2.77
N LEU A 96 13.09 18.49 -2.99
CA LEU A 96 12.93 17.05 -3.00
C LEU A 96 14.02 16.48 -3.88
N SER A 97 14.70 15.47 -3.35
CA SER A 97 15.76 14.79 -4.09
C SER A 97 15.20 14.35 -5.44
N ARG A 98 16.04 14.32 -6.48
CA ARG A 98 15.60 13.91 -7.84
C ARG A 98 14.80 12.60 -7.80
N ARG A 99 15.22 11.68 -6.93
CA ARG A 99 14.55 10.40 -6.67
C ARG A 99 13.15 10.57 -6.07
N GLU A 100 12.99 11.46 -5.10
CA GLU A 100 11.70 11.73 -4.45
C GLU A 100 10.72 12.41 -5.41
N ARG A 101 11.20 13.29 -6.30
CA ARG A 101 10.37 13.91 -7.35
C ARG A 101 9.81 12.86 -8.32
N GLU A 102 10.67 11.96 -8.79
CA GLU A 102 10.27 10.87 -9.69
C GLU A 102 9.30 9.89 -8.99
N GLU A 103 9.53 9.58 -7.71
CA GLU A 103 8.62 8.73 -6.92
C GLU A 103 7.24 9.38 -6.71
N LEU A 104 7.19 10.68 -6.40
CA LEU A 104 5.92 11.42 -6.29
C LEU A 104 5.20 11.52 -7.63
N GLU A 105 5.90 11.73 -8.74
CA GLU A 105 5.29 11.76 -10.07
C GLU A 105 4.72 10.39 -10.46
N LYS A 106 5.43 9.31 -10.12
CA LYS A 106 4.93 7.94 -10.29
C LYS A 106 3.68 7.67 -9.44
N GLN A 107 3.65 8.17 -8.21
CA GLN A 107 2.45 8.08 -7.36
C GLN A 107 1.28 8.89 -7.93
N ARG A 108 1.54 10.13 -8.37
CA ARG A 108 0.53 11.02 -8.97
C ARG A 108 -0.04 10.45 -10.27
N SER A 109 0.80 9.91 -11.14
CA SER A 109 0.36 9.27 -12.39
C SER A 109 -0.46 8.00 -12.13
N ARG A 110 -0.06 7.16 -11.16
CA ARG A 110 -0.87 6.01 -10.73
C ARG A 110 -2.21 6.46 -10.18
N ALA A 111 -2.23 7.45 -9.28
CA ALA A 111 -3.47 7.98 -8.71
C ALA A 111 -4.38 8.57 -9.80
N HIS A 112 -3.82 9.31 -10.76
CA HIS A 112 -4.56 9.84 -11.89
C HIS A 112 -5.15 8.72 -12.76
N TYR A 113 -4.38 7.67 -13.05
CA TYR A 113 -4.88 6.52 -13.79
C TYR A 113 -6.03 5.82 -13.07
N MET A 114 -5.90 5.60 -11.75
CA MET A 114 -6.97 5.02 -10.92
C MET A 114 -8.22 5.90 -10.95
N ARG A 115 -8.06 7.21 -10.77
CA ARG A 115 -9.16 8.16 -10.88
C ARG A 115 -9.84 8.12 -12.25
N LEU A 116 -9.07 8.04 -13.32
CA LEU A 116 -9.60 7.99 -14.69
C LEU A 116 -10.39 6.70 -14.94
N GLN A 117 -9.95 5.59 -14.33
CA GLN A 117 -10.66 4.30 -14.36
C GLN A 117 -11.98 4.38 -13.58
N GLU A 118 -11.96 4.97 -12.38
CA GLU A 118 -13.15 5.20 -11.55
C GLU A 118 -14.16 6.13 -12.24
N GLU A 119 -13.67 7.18 -12.90
CA GLU A 119 -14.48 8.10 -13.71
C GLU A 119 -15.03 7.43 -15.00
N GLY A 120 -14.63 6.20 -15.31
CA GLY A 120 -15.11 5.51 -16.51
C GLY A 120 -14.48 6.02 -17.81
N LYS A 121 -13.41 6.82 -17.73
CA LYS A 121 -12.82 7.49 -18.89
C LYS A 121 -11.79 6.65 -19.63
N THR A 122 -11.22 5.63 -18.99
CA THR A 122 -10.34 4.65 -19.65
C THR A 122 -11.13 3.76 -20.60
N GLU A 123 -10.50 3.26 -21.66
CA GLU A 123 -11.17 2.38 -22.64
C GLU A 123 -11.72 1.10 -22.01
N GLN A 124 -11.02 0.58 -20.98
CA GLN A 124 -11.47 -0.60 -20.24
C GLN A 124 -12.75 -0.30 -19.46
N ALA A 125 -12.76 0.80 -18.69
CA ALA A 125 -13.94 1.16 -17.91
C ALA A 125 -15.13 1.53 -18.81
N ARG A 126 -14.91 2.17 -19.96
CA ARG A 126 -15.96 2.41 -20.96
C ARG A 126 -16.59 1.11 -21.44
N LYS A 127 -15.78 0.12 -21.83
CA LYS A 127 -16.27 -1.20 -22.25
C LYS A 127 -17.05 -1.91 -21.14
N ASP A 128 -16.59 -1.80 -19.90
CA ASP A 128 -17.30 -2.38 -18.76
C ASP A 128 -18.64 -1.68 -18.50
N LEU A 129 -18.69 -0.35 -18.60
CA LEU A 129 -19.93 0.41 -18.52
C LEU A 129 -20.89 0.05 -19.66
N ASP A 130 -20.41 -0.03 -20.89
CA ASP A 130 -21.20 -0.44 -22.06
C ASP A 130 -21.79 -1.84 -21.85
N ARG A 131 -20.97 -2.77 -21.37
CA ARG A 131 -21.43 -4.13 -21.02
C ARG A 131 -22.51 -4.12 -19.94
N LEU A 132 -22.34 -3.30 -18.89
CA LEU A 132 -23.36 -3.15 -17.85
C LEU A 132 -24.66 -2.53 -18.39
N THR A 133 -24.56 -1.54 -19.30
CA THR A 133 -25.76 -0.95 -19.93
C THR A 133 -26.51 -1.95 -20.79
N LEU A 134 -25.81 -2.80 -21.55
CA LEU A 134 -26.44 -3.86 -22.34
C LEU A 134 -27.19 -4.86 -21.45
N ILE A 135 -26.59 -5.26 -20.32
CA ILE A 135 -27.25 -6.16 -19.36
C ILE A 135 -28.48 -5.48 -18.74
N LYS A 136 -28.39 -4.19 -18.39
CA LYS A 136 -29.55 -3.44 -17.88
C LYS A 136 -30.68 -3.40 -18.91
N GLN A 137 -30.37 -3.08 -20.16
CA GLN A 137 -31.34 -3.10 -21.26
C GLN A 137 -31.99 -4.47 -21.43
N GLN A 138 -31.22 -5.55 -21.46
CA GLN A 138 -31.76 -6.91 -21.56
C GLN A 138 -32.68 -7.27 -20.39
N ARG A 139 -32.34 -6.81 -19.17
CA ARG A 139 -33.19 -7.03 -17.99
C ARG A 139 -34.48 -6.24 -18.07
N GLU A 140 -34.42 -4.98 -18.49
CA GLU A 140 -35.60 -4.13 -18.68
C GLU A 140 -36.51 -4.66 -19.78
N GLU A 141 -35.96 -5.08 -20.91
CA GLU A 141 -36.73 -5.70 -21.99
C GLU A 141 -37.36 -7.02 -21.55
N ALA A 142 -36.65 -7.86 -20.80
CA ALA A 142 -37.21 -9.09 -20.25
C ALA A 142 -38.31 -8.82 -19.22
N ALA A 143 -38.18 -7.77 -18.40
CA ALA A 143 -39.21 -7.35 -17.47
C ALA A 143 -40.46 -6.84 -18.20
N LYS A 144 -40.29 -5.96 -19.20
CA LYS A 144 -41.37 -5.45 -20.06
C LYS A 144 -42.09 -6.59 -20.78
N LYS A 145 -41.37 -7.51 -21.42
CA LYS A 145 -41.96 -8.69 -22.07
C LYS A 145 -42.77 -9.55 -21.09
N ARG A 146 -42.29 -9.75 -19.86
CA ARG A 146 -43.03 -10.48 -18.83
C ARG A 146 -44.28 -9.74 -18.37
N GLU A 147 -44.25 -8.42 -18.27
CA GLU A 147 -45.41 -7.61 -17.92
C GLU A 147 -46.46 -7.62 -19.02
N GLU A 148 -46.05 -7.51 -20.28
CA GLU A 148 -46.92 -7.61 -21.46
C GLU A 148 -47.57 -8.99 -21.56
N GLU A 149 -46.83 -10.08 -21.37
CA GLU A 149 -47.38 -11.43 -21.36
C GLU A 149 -48.37 -11.65 -20.21
N LYS A 150 -48.08 -11.10 -19.01
CA LYS A 150 -49.00 -11.17 -17.87
C LYS A 150 -50.27 -10.38 -18.15
N ALA A 151 -50.15 -9.15 -18.66
CA ALA A 151 -51.29 -8.32 -19.01
C ALA A 151 -52.15 -8.97 -20.11
N ALA A 152 -51.54 -9.54 -21.15
CA ALA A 152 -52.26 -10.26 -22.21
C ALA A 152 -52.97 -11.51 -21.66
N LYS A 153 -52.35 -12.25 -20.74
CA LYS A 153 -52.96 -13.41 -20.09
C LYS A 153 -54.13 -13.01 -19.18
N GLU A 154 -54.02 -11.89 -18.48
CA GLU A 154 -55.11 -11.34 -17.66
C GLU A 154 -56.27 -10.83 -18.53
N ALA A 155 -55.98 -10.12 -19.62
CA ALA A 155 -56.99 -9.69 -20.59
C ALA A 155 -57.75 -10.89 -21.18
N ARG A 156 -57.04 -11.94 -21.62
CA ARG A 156 -57.66 -13.18 -22.11
C ARG A 156 -58.51 -13.87 -21.05
N LYS A 157 -58.08 -13.89 -19.78
CA LYS A 157 -58.88 -14.45 -18.68
C LYS A 157 -60.11 -13.60 -18.36
N ALA A 158 -60.02 -12.28 -18.48
CA ALA A 158 -61.13 -11.37 -18.27
C ALA A 158 -62.17 -11.48 -19.40
N GLU A 159 -61.72 -11.63 -20.64
CA GLU A 159 -62.57 -11.89 -21.80
C GLU A 159 -63.27 -13.24 -21.70
N ALA A 160 -62.56 -14.31 -21.29
CA ALA A 160 -63.15 -15.64 -21.08
C ALA A 160 -64.11 -15.74 -19.87
N ARG A 161 -64.14 -14.74 -18.99
CA ARG A 161 -65.08 -14.66 -17.85
C ARG A 161 -66.33 -13.83 -18.15
N LYS A 162 -66.35 -13.14 -19.29
CA LYS A 162 -67.45 -12.30 -19.74
C LYS A 162 -68.37 -13.08 -20.67
#